data_AF-A0A3B8MLU2-F1
#
_entry.id   AF-A0A3B8MLU2-F1
#
_cell.length_a   1.000
_cell.length_b   1.000
_cell.length_c   1.000
_cell.angle_alpha   90.00
_cell.angle_beta   90.00
_cell.angle_gamma   90.00
#
_symmetry.space_group_name_H-M   'P 1'
#
loop_
_entity.id
_entity.type
_entity.pdbx_description
1 polymer ?
#
loop_
_entity_poly.entity_id
_entity_poly.type
_entity_poly.pdbx_seq_one_letter_code
_entity_poly.pdbx_strand_id
1 'polypeptide(L)' 'MWRFRGDWQVIRNLLINAMHGMDDIPRDWLDVRTYTRDRWVMIEIEDQGVGVPVDVLGRFFEPFYTTTGKDE' A
#
# COMPACT_ATOMS: atom_id res chain seq x y z
N MET A 1 19.39 -5.17 9.66
CA MET A 1 19.16 -6.61 9.42
C MET A 1 17.65 -6.83 9.40
N TRP A 2 17.05 -6.91 8.22
CA TRP A 2 15.60 -7.12 8.09
C TRP A 2 15.28 -8.58 8.38
N ARG A 3 14.44 -8.82 9.39
CA ARG A 3 14.04 -10.16 9.82
C ARG A 3 12.61 -10.38 9.35
N PHE A 4 12.45 -10.92 8.14
CA PHE A 4 11.15 -11.29 7.59
C PHE A 4 10.61 -12.52 8.34
N ARG A 5 9.64 -12.33 9.24
CA ARG A 5 8.61 -13.34 9.50
C ARG A 5 7.52 -13.11 8.46
N GLY A 6 7.34 -14.07 7.57
CA GLY A 6 6.41 -13.97 6.46
C GLY A 6 4.97 -14.01 6.95
N ASP A 7 4.40 -12.85 7.22
CA ASP A 7 3.03 -12.70 7.69
C ASP A 7 2.32 -11.69 6.78
N TRP A 8 1.05 -11.94 6.49
CA TRP A 8 0.07 -11.14 5.72
C TRP A 8 0.05 -9.62 5.98
N GLN A 9 0.85 -9.12 6.92
CA GLN A 9 1.07 -7.72 7.29
C GLN A 9 1.43 -6.83 6.09
N VAL A 10 2.20 -7.34 5.11
CA VAL A 10 2.52 -6.56 3.90
C VAL A 10 1.25 -6.24 3.11
N ILE A 11 0.43 -7.26 2.88
CA ILE A 11 -0.85 -7.12 2.17
C ILE A 11 -1.77 -6.19 2.96
N ARG A 12 -1.87 -6.38 4.28
CA ARG A 12 -2.63 -5.51 5.19
C ARG A 12 -2.21 -4.05 5.07
N ASN A 13 -0.91 -3.75 5.09
CA ASN A 13 -0.42 -2.37 5.07
C ASN A 13 -0.75 -1.69 3.73
N LEU A 14 -0.64 -2.42 2.62
CA LEU A 14 -1.04 -1.89 1.31
C LEU A 14 -2.56 -1.60 1.26
N LEU A 15 -3.39 -2.51 1.78
CA LEU A 15 -4.84 -2.29 1.84
C LEU A 15 -5.22 -1.09 2.72
N ILE A 16 -4.59 -0.94 3.88
CA ILE A 16 -4.83 0.20 4.79
C ILE A 16 -4.40 1.52 4.12
N ASN A 17 -3.25 1.53 3.46
CA ASN A 17 -2.78 2.73 2.76
C ASN A 17 -3.73 3.14 1.63
N ALA A 18 -4.22 2.17 0.86
CA ALA A 18 -5.21 2.40 -0.18
C ALA A 18 -6.52 2.97 0.38
N MET A 19 -7.05 2.39 1.47
CA MET A 19 -8.26 2.88 2.13
C MET A 19 -8.10 4.32 2.65
N HIS A 20 -7.01 4.63 3.35
CA HIS A 20 -6.74 5.99 3.82
C HIS A 20 -6.64 7.01 2.67
N GLY A 21 -6.12 6.59 1.51
CA GLY A 21 -6.04 7.45 0.32
C GLY A 21 -7.41 7.85 -0.24
N MET A 22 -8.47 7.12 0.13
CA MET A 22 -9.84 7.26 -0.38
C MET A 22 -10.83 7.86 0.62
N ASP A 23 -10.45 8.16 1.87
CA ASP A 23 -11.36 8.58 2.97
C ASP A 23 -12.33 9.72 2.59
N ASP A 24 -11.95 10.62 1.68
CA ASP A 24 -12.74 11.77 1.24
C ASP A 24 -13.38 11.62 -0.17
N ILE A 25 -13.36 10.42 -0.75
CA ILE A 25 -13.81 10.17 -2.14
C ILE A 25 -15.23 9.59 -2.16
N PRO A 26 -16.23 10.29 -2.76
CA PRO A 26 -17.57 9.75 -2.88
C PRO A 26 -17.62 8.58 -3.88
N ARG A 27 -18.15 7.42 -3.45
CA ARG A 27 -18.17 6.15 -4.22
C ARG A 27 -16.76 5.64 -4.52
N ASP A 28 -16.04 5.34 -3.46
CA ASP A 28 -14.76 4.65 -3.49
C ASP A 28 -14.90 3.21 -3.99
N TRP A 29 -13.85 2.71 -4.64
CA TRP A 29 -13.66 1.29 -4.86
C TRP A 29 -12.19 0.93 -4.71
N LEU A 30 -11.98 -0.31 -4.27
CA LEU A 30 -10.68 -0.94 -4.16
C LEU A 30 -10.73 -2.22 -5.00
N ASP A 31 -9.85 -2.31 -5.99
CA ASP A 31 -9.72 -3.51 -6.81
C ASP A 31 -8.49 -4.29 -6.37
N VAL A 32 -8.68 -5.58 -6.11
CA VAL A 32 -7.61 -6.50 -5.72
C VAL A 32 -7.56 -7.62 -6.72
N ARG A 33 -6.52 -7.61 -7.56
CA ARG A 33 -6.31 -8.60 -8.60
C ARG A 33 -5.16 -9.53 -8.22
N THR A 34 -5.35 -10.82 -8.47
CA THR A 34 -4.28 -11.80 -8.36
C THR A 34 -4.10 -12.49 -9.69
N TYR A 35 -2.85 -12.64 -10.09
CA TYR A 35 -2.50 -13.29 -11.35
C TYR A 35 -1.08 -13.83 -11.27
N THR A 36 -0.70 -14.62 -12.26
CA THR A 36 0.68 -15.07 -12.40
C THR A 36 1.33 -14.32 -13.55
N ARG A 37 2.60 -13.94 -13.37
CA ARG A 37 3.41 -13.32 -14.42
C ARG A 37 4.82 -13.89 -14.35
N ASP A 38 5.24 -14.52 -15.44
CA ASP A 38 6.50 -15.27 -15.53
C ASP A 38 6.63 -16.33 -14.42
N ARG A 39 7.52 -16.11 -13.45
CA ARG A 39 7.78 -17.01 -12.31
C ARG A 39 7.21 -16.49 -10.99
N TRP A 40 6.39 -15.45 -11.05
CA TRP A 40 5.89 -14.74 -9.88
C TRP A 40 4.37 -14.84 -9.76
N VAL A 41 3.91 -14.95 -8.51
CA VAL A 41 2.53 -14.67 -8.14
C VAL A 41 2.44 -13.17 -7.86
N MET A 42 1.48 -12.52 -8.51
CA MET A 42 1.23 -11.09 -8.41
C MET A 42 -0.02 -10.86 -7.56
N ILE A 43 0.07 -9.85 -6.70
CA ILE A 43 -1.06 -9.24 -6.01
C ILE A 43 -1.02 -7.77 -6.38
N GLU A 44 -2.06 -7.30 -7.05
CA GLU A 44 -2.20 -5.92 -7.50
C GLU A 44 -3.36 -5.31 -6.72
N ILE A 45 -3.11 -4.15 -6.11
CA ILE A 45 -4.08 -3.39 -5.33
C ILE A 45 -4.17 -2.03 -6.02
N GLU A 46 -5.36 -1.70 -6.51
CA GLU A 46 -5.65 -0.46 -7.22
C GLU A 46 -6.77 0.28 -6.48
N ASP A 47 -6.51 1.55 -6.16
CA ASP A 47 -7.42 2.45 -5.47
C ASP A 47 -7.64 3.72 -6.28
N GLN A 48 -8.72 4.44 -5.97
CA GLN A 48 -9.02 5.74 -6.59
C GLN A 48 -8.57 6.92 -5.74
N GLY A 49 -7.67 6.70 -4.78
CA GLY A 49 -7.24 7.68 -3.80
C GLY A 49 -6.53 8.88 -4.41
N VAL A 50 -6.17 9.83 -3.54
CA VAL A 50 -5.44 11.05 -3.92
C VAL A 50 -4.04 10.80 -4.52
N GLY A 51 -3.59 9.53 -4.54
CA GLY A 51 -2.29 9.11 -5.02
C GLY A 51 -1.15 9.45 -4.05
N VAL A 52 0.07 9.17 -4.48
CA VAL A 52 1.29 9.44 -3.71
C VAL A 52 2.00 10.66 -4.30
N PRO A 53 2.25 11.72 -3.50
CA PRO A 53 3.02 12.87 -3.94
C PRO A 53 4.42 12.50 -4.47
N VAL A 54 4.86 13.15 -5.55
CA VAL A 54 6.12 12.78 -6.25
C VAL A 54 7.36 12.94 -5.35
N ASP A 55 7.33 13.92 -4.47
CA ASP A 55 8.39 14.24 -3.51
C ASP A 55 8.55 13.18 -2.40
N VAL A 56 7.53 12.35 -2.15
CA VAL A 56 7.60 11.28 -1.14
C VAL A 56 7.89 9.90 -1.72
N LEU A 57 7.79 9.71 -3.05
CA LEU A 57 8.00 8.42 -3.73
C LEU A 57 9.35 7.77 -3.40
N GLY A 58 10.42 8.57 -3.32
CA GLY A 58 11.77 8.06 -3.03
C GLY A 58 11.93 7.53 -1.60
N ARG A 59 11.08 7.98 -0.68
CA ARG A 59 11.12 7.61 0.74
C ARG A 59 10.02 6.61 1.12
N PHE A 60 9.09 6.33 0.21
CA PHE A 60 7.93 5.48 0.44
C PHE A 60 8.28 4.06 0.93
N PHE A 61 9.45 3.56 0.55
CA PHE A 61 9.95 2.24 0.97
C PHE A 61 10.95 2.30 2.13
N GLU A 62 11.20 3.48 2.70
CA GLU A 62 12.04 3.61 3.90
C GLU A 62 11.30 3.00 5.10
N PRO A 63 11.96 2.16 5.92
CA PRO A 63 11.37 1.68 7.17
C PRO A 63 10.82 2.82 8.03
N PHE A 64 9.61 2.64 8.56
CA PHE A 64 8.94 3.56 9.49
C PHE A 64 8.58 4.94 8.91
N TYR A 65 8.76 5.16 7.60
CA TYR A 65 8.32 6.39 6.98
C TYR A 65 6.79 6.42 6.86
N THR A 66 6.16 7.46 7.39
CA THR A 66 4.71 7.70 7.31
C THR A 66 4.43 9.18 7.14
N THR A 67 3.40 9.51 6.36
CA THR A 67 2.87 10.88 6.19
C THR A 67 1.68 11.16 7.10
N THR A 68 1.16 10.15 7.81
CA THR A 68 -0.07 10.24 8.61
C THR A 68 0.16 10.56 10.09
N GLY A 69 1.41 10.77 10.53
CA GLY A 69 1.73 11.31 11.86
C GLY A 69 1.29 10.45 13.07
N LYS A 70 0.82 9.22 12.86
CA LYS A 70 0.54 8.27 13.94
C LYS A 70 1.80 7.46 14.25
N ASP A 71 2.61 7.98 15.15
CA ASP A 71 3.53 7.16 15.95
C ASP A 71 2.68 6.38 16.98
N GLU A 72 2.46 5.09 16.73
CA GLU A 72 2.23 4.06 17.76
C GLU A 72 2.97 2.77 17.40
#